data_AF-A0A496SGG7-F1
#
_entry.id   AF-A0A496SGG7-F1
#
_cell.length_a   1.000
_cell.length_b   1.000
_cell.length_c   1.000
_cell.angle_alpha   90.00
_cell.angle_beta   90.00
_cell.angle_gamma   90.00
#
_symmetry.space_group_name_H-M   'P 1'
#
loop_
_entity.id
_entity.type
_entity.pdbx_description
1 polymer ?
#
loop_
_entity_poly.entity_id
_entity_poly.type
_entity_poly.pdbx_seq_one_letter_code
_entity_poly.pdbx_strand_id
1 'polypeptide(L)'
;MKNLWAKLRSAFSVEEEELSEEELALVEKVARAVARRGLATPALMFLESVRPLNFIGSQAMIFLEPMVRSVLPSKDYTKFAEILERREGLEALIRYIEKFSQG
;
A
#
# COMPACT_ATOMS: atom_id res chain seq x y z
N MET A 1 6.44 13.29 34.63
CA MET A 1 5.63 12.31 33.86
C MET A 1 4.83 12.91 32.70
N LYS A 2 4.37 14.17 32.71
CA LYS A 2 3.58 14.77 31.61
C LYS A 2 4.32 14.90 30.25
N ASN A 3 5.65 15.02 30.27
CA ASN A 3 6.46 15.22 29.05
C ASN A 3 6.75 13.93 28.26
N LEU A 4 6.56 12.76 28.88
CA LEU A 4 6.76 11.47 28.20
C LEU A 4 5.58 11.18 27.27
N TRP A 5 4.37 11.43 27.74
CA TRP A 5 3.14 11.25 26.96
C TRP A 5 3.04 12.21 25.77
N ALA A 6 3.55 13.43 25.90
CA ALA A 6 3.64 14.38 24.78
C ALA A 6 4.64 13.93 23.70
N LYS A 7 5.82 13.41 24.10
CA LYS A 7 6.80 12.84 23.17
C LYS A 7 6.30 11.56 22.50
N LEU A 8 5.61 10.69 23.25
CA LEU A 8 4.98 9.50 22.68
C LEU A 8 3.90 9.90 21.68
N ARG A 9 3.00 10.83 22.03
CA ARG A 9 1.97 11.31 21.10
C ARG A 9 2.58 11.88 19.83
N SER A 10 3.66 12.66 19.92
CA SER A 10 4.40 13.16 18.76
C SER A 10 5.08 12.04 17.95
N ALA A 11 5.65 11.02 18.59
CA ALA A 11 6.23 9.86 17.91
C ALA A 11 5.17 8.94 17.25
N PHE A 12 3.93 8.98 17.74
CA PHE A 12 2.75 8.32 17.16
C PHE A 12 1.94 9.24 16.24
N SER A 13 2.28 10.53 16.16
CA SER A 13 1.73 11.47 15.19
C SER A 13 2.59 11.35 13.94
N VAL A 14 2.44 10.23 13.23
CA VAL A 14 2.91 10.14 11.85
C VAL A 14 2.10 11.19 11.10
N GLU A 15 2.75 12.28 10.69
CA GLU A 15 2.14 13.23 9.77
C GLU A 15 1.73 12.43 8.54
N GLU A 16 0.43 12.41 8.22
CA GLU A 16 -0.12 11.72 7.04
C GLU A 16 0.46 12.41 5.80
N GLU A 17 1.61 11.92 5.34
CA GLU A 17 2.28 12.46 4.17
C GLU A 17 1.44 12.05 2.95
N GLU A 18 0.95 13.01 2.17
CA GLU A 18 0.18 12.72 0.96
C GLU A 18 1.07 12.04 -0.10
N LEU A 19 0.51 11.12 -0.89
CA LEU A 19 1.24 10.49 -1.99
C LEU A 19 1.45 11.48 -3.13
N SER A 20 2.66 11.51 -3.69
CA SER A 20 2.93 12.27 -4.91
C SER A 20 2.20 11.66 -6.13
N GLU A 21 2.06 12.43 -7.21
CA GLU A 21 1.48 11.94 -8.46
C GLU A 21 2.23 10.73 -9.04
N GLU A 22 3.57 10.72 -8.91
CA GLU A 22 4.41 9.60 -9.34
C GLU A 22 4.13 8.34 -8.51
N GLU A 23 3.97 8.48 -7.19
CA GLU A 23 3.63 7.38 -6.30
C GLU A 23 2.24 6.83 -6.61
N LEU A 24 1.25 7.70 -6.83
CA LEU A 24 -0.10 7.29 -7.24
C LEU A 24 -0.09 6.53 -8.57
N ALA A 25 0.72 6.95 -9.54
CA ALA A 25 0.86 6.27 -10.82
C ALA A 25 1.44 4.85 -10.67
N LEU A 26 2.41 4.65 -9.76
CA LEU A 26 2.95 3.33 -9.45
C LEU A 26 1.87 2.42 -8.82
N VAL A 27 1.11 2.94 -7.86
CA VAL A 27 0.02 2.20 -7.22
C VAL A 27 -1.06 1.81 -8.24
N GLU A 28 -1.45 2.74 -9.10
CA GLU A 28 -2.44 2.49 -10.15
C GLU A 28 -1.98 1.36 -11.09
N LYS A 29 -0.70 1.36 -11.49
CA LYS A 29 -0.13 0.35 -12.37
C LYS A 29 -0.20 -1.05 -11.77
N VAL A 30 0.10 -1.19 -10.48
CA VAL A 30 -0.02 -2.47 -9.75
C VAL A 30 -1.47 -2.88 -9.58
N ALA A 31 -2.37 -1.96 -9.22
CA ALA A 31 -3.79 -2.24 -9.07
C ALA A 31 -4.41 -2.78 -10.38
N ARG A 32 -4.08 -2.18 -11.54
CA ARG A 32 -4.49 -2.69 -12.85
C ARG A 32 -3.92 -4.07 -13.15
N ALA A 33 -2.72 -4.37 -12.67
CA ALA A 33 -2.09 -5.67 -12.84
C ALA A 33 -2.84 -6.76 -12.05
N VAL A 34 -3.29 -6.45 -10.84
CA VAL A 34 -4.11 -7.32 -9.99
C VAL A 34 -5.49 -7.55 -10.62
N ALA A 35 -6.19 -6.48 -10.99
CA ALA A 35 -7.53 -6.55 -11.56
C ALA A 35 -7.56 -7.35 -12.88
N ARG A 36 -6.65 -7.06 -13.82
CA ARG A 36 -6.56 -7.78 -15.11
C ARG A 36 -6.29 -9.28 -14.98
N ARG A 37 -5.77 -9.73 -13.84
CA ARG A 37 -5.51 -11.15 -13.57
C ARG A 37 -6.67 -11.85 -12.87
N GLY A 38 -7.80 -11.16 -12.64
CA GLY A 38 -8.93 -11.70 -11.89
C GLY A 38 -8.66 -11.88 -10.40
N LEU A 39 -7.65 -11.18 -9.86
CA LEU A 39 -7.19 -11.33 -8.48
C LEU A 39 -7.72 -10.25 -7.53
N ALA A 40 -8.65 -9.41 -7.97
CA ALA A 40 -9.19 -8.31 -7.17
C ALA A 40 -9.79 -8.80 -5.85
N THR A 41 -10.71 -9.76 -5.90
CA THR A 41 -11.37 -10.30 -4.69
C THR A 41 -10.40 -10.85 -3.65
N PRO A 42 -9.50 -11.81 -3.97
CA PRO A 42 -8.55 -12.32 -2.97
C PRO A 42 -7.55 -11.25 -2.50
N ALA A 43 -7.13 -10.32 -3.38
CA ALA A 43 -6.24 -9.23 -2.99
C ALA A 43 -6.92 -8.26 -2.01
N LEU A 44 -8.15 -7.84 -2.27
CA LEU A 44 -8.91 -6.97 -1.38
C LEU A 44 -9.15 -7.63 -0.02
N MET A 45 -9.57 -8.90 0.00
CA MET A 45 -9.76 -9.63 1.27
C MET A 45 -8.46 -9.66 2.09
N PHE A 46 -7.32 -9.92 1.46
CA PHE A 46 -6.02 -9.92 2.12
C PHE A 46 -5.64 -8.51 2.62
N LEU A 47 -5.72 -7.49 1.76
CA LEU A 47 -5.32 -6.11 2.08
C LEU A 47 -6.19 -5.50 3.19
N GLU A 48 -7.49 -5.78 3.20
CA GLU A 48 -8.41 -5.39 4.28
C GLU A 48 -8.07 -6.10 5.60
N SER A 49 -7.63 -7.37 5.55
CA SER A 49 -7.25 -8.12 6.75
C SER A 49 -5.97 -7.58 7.41
N VAL A 50 -5.07 -6.97 6.64
CA VAL A 50 -3.80 -6.40 7.14
C VAL A 50 -3.90 -4.90 7.44
N ARG A 51 -4.96 -4.22 6.99
CA ARG A 51 -5.24 -2.80 7.29
C ARG A 51 -5.13 -2.40 8.78
N PRO A 52 -5.58 -3.19 9.77
CA PRO A 52 -5.49 -2.80 11.19
C PRO A 52 -4.12 -3.06 11.83
N LEU A 53 -3.20 -3.72 11.11
CA LEU A 53 -1.88 -4.02 11.63
C LEU A 53 -0.96 -2.84 11.33
N ASN A 54 -0.41 -2.19 12.36
CA ASN A 54 0.70 -1.23 12.24
C ASN A 54 2.01 -1.86 11.69
N PHE A 55 1.90 -3.07 11.13
CA PHE A 55 3.01 -3.93 10.82
C PHE A 55 2.83 -4.49 9.41
N ILE A 56 3.74 -4.02 8.57
CA ILE A 56 4.37 -4.69 7.43
C ILE A 56 3.73 -4.49 6.04
N GLY A 57 4.00 -3.33 5.43
CA GLY A 57 4.02 -3.18 3.97
C GLY A 57 4.87 -4.27 3.29
N SER A 58 5.93 -4.76 3.92
CA SER A 58 6.74 -5.89 3.43
C SER A 58 6.05 -7.28 3.40
N GLN A 59 5.05 -7.61 4.25
CA GLN A 59 4.29 -8.88 4.09
C GLN A 59 3.29 -8.78 2.94
N ALA A 60 2.67 -7.60 2.78
CA ALA A 60 1.84 -7.33 1.61
C ALA A 60 2.66 -7.41 0.32
N MET A 61 3.90 -6.90 0.35
CA MET A 61 4.84 -7.02 -0.77
C MET A 61 5.24 -8.46 -1.08
N ILE A 62 5.41 -9.34 -0.09
CA ILE A 62 5.68 -10.76 -0.32
C ILE A 62 4.49 -11.43 -1.02
N PHE A 63 3.26 -11.15 -0.56
CA PHE A 63 2.05 -11.69 -1.20
C PHE A 63 1.86 -11.18 -2.63
N LEU A 64 2.06 -9.87 -2.84
CA LEU A 64 1.88 -9.21 -4.14
C LEU A 64 3.10 -9.30 -5.06
N GLU A 65 4.22 -9.87 -4.60
CA GLU A 65 5.51 -9.89 -5.30
C GLU A 65 5.40 -10.36 -6.78
N PRO A 66 4.66 -11.44 -7.10
CA PRO A 66 4.54 -11.90 -8.49
C PRO A 66 3.88 -10.86 -9.40
N MET A 67 2.93 -10.09 -8.88
CA MET A 67 2.17 -9.08 -9.62
C MET A 67 3.01 -7.83 -9.76
N VAL A 68 3.66 -7.38 -8.69
CA VAL A 68 4.52 -6.19 -8.68
C VAL A 68 5.71 -6.39 -9.63
N ARG A 69 6.47 -7.50 -9.51
CA ARG A 69 7.61 -7.78 -10.39
C ARG A 69 7.21 -7.99 -11.85
N SER A 70 5.97 -8.39 -12.12
CA SER A 70 5.50 -8.54 -13.51
C SER A 70 5.27 -7.22 -14.23
N VAL A 71 5.14 -6.10 -13.51
CA VAL A 71 4.82 -4.79 -14.10
C VAL A 71 5.81 -3.69 -13.72
N LEU A 72 6.55 -3.83 -12.62
CA LEU A 72 7.51 -2.84 -12.14
C LEU A 72 8.96 -3.32 -12.36
N PRO A 73 9.86 -2.48 -12.90
CA PRO A 73 11.30 -2.72 -12.83
C PRO A 73 11.79 -2.64 -11.37
N SER A 74 13.00 -3.14 -11.10
CA SER A 74 13.53 -3.27 -9.73
C SER A 74 13.55 -1.97 -8.92
N LYS A 75 13.81 -0.81 -9.56
CA LYS A 75 13.78 0.50 -8.89
C LYS A 75 12.38 0.87 -8.40
N ASP A 76 11.37 0.62 -9.23
CA ASP A 76 9.98 0.91 -8.93
C ASP A 76 9.40 -0.08 -7.90
N TYR A 77 9.94 -1.31 -7.84
CA TYR A 77 9.59 -2.28 -6.80
C TYR A 77 9.93 -1.78 -5.39
N THR A 78 11.15 -1.29 -5.19
CA THR A 78 11.59 -0.74 -3.89
C THR A 78 10.74 0.46 -3.51
N LYS A 79 10.50 1.38 -4.46
CA LYS A 79 9.65 2.54 -4.22
C LYS A 79 8.21 2.15 -3.89
N PHE A 80 7.68 1.12 -4.54
CA PHE A 80 6.35 0.61 -4.24
C PHE A 80 6.26 -0.04 -2.84
N ALA A 81 7.33 -0.71 -2.39
CA ALA A 81 7.40 -1.21 -1.02
C ALA A 81 7.33 -0.08 0.01
N GLU A 82 8.09 1.00 -0.18
CA GLU A 82 8.05 2.20 0.66
C GLU A 82 6.66 2.85 0.67
N ILE A 83 5.97 2.88 -0.48
CA ILE A 83 4.60 3.37 -0.56
C ILE A 83 3.66 2.52 0.32
N LEU A 84 3.77 1.19 0.27
CA LEU A 84 2.89 0.29 1.06
C LEU A 84 3.21 0.28 2.56
N GLU A 85 4.34 0.82 3.00
CA GLU A 85 4.61 1.06 4.42
C GLU A 85 3.80 2.24 4.97
N ARG A 86 3.36 3.15 4.09
CA ARG A 86 2.49 4.27 4.42
C ARG A 86 1.02 3.85 4.36
N ARG A 87 0.22 4.35 5.30
CA ARG A 87 -1.21 4.04 5.39
C ARG A 87 -1.95 4.49 4.12
N GLU A 88 -1.60 5.67 3.63
CA GLU A 88 -2.15 6.29 2.43
C GLU A 88 -1.86 5.45 1.18
N GLY A 89 -0.69 4.81 1.12
CA GLY A 89 -0.30 3.89 0.05
C GLY A 89 -1.15 2.63 0.01
N LEU A 90 -1.37 2.00 1.16
CA LEU A 90 -2.25 0.84 1.28
C LEU A 90 -3.71 1.21 0.93
N GLU A 91 -4.22 2.32 1.46
CA GLU A 91 -5.57 2.81 1.16
C GLU A 91 -5.74 3.14 -0.32
N ALA A 92 -4.74 3.78 -0.95
CA ALA A 92 -4.74 4.05 -2.38
C ALA A 92 -4.75 2.76 -3.21
N LEU A 93 -3.97 1.74 -2.83
CA LEU A 93 -3.93 0.46 -3.53
C LEU A 93 -5.29 -0.24 -3.49
N ILE A 94 -5.91 -0.32 -2.31
CA ILE A 94 -7.25 -0.92 -2.14
C ILE A 94 -8.26 -0.20 -3.04
N ARG A 95 -8.33 1.13 -2.94
CA ARG A 95 -9.24 1.96 -3.73
C ARG A 95 -9.06 1.78 -5.24
N TYR A 96 -7.82 1.71 -5.71
CA TYR A 96 -7.57 1.49 -7.14
C TYR A 96 -7.93 0.06 -7.58
N ILE A 97 -7.68 -0.97 -6.76
CA ILE A 97 -8.08 -2.34 -7.07
C ILE A 97 -9.60 -2.43 -7.20
N GLU A 98 -10.34 -1.85 -6.25
CA GLU A 98 -11.81 -1.77 -6.31
C GLU A 98 -12.27 -1.09 -7.60
N LYS A 99 -11.73 0.10 -7.88
CA LYS A 99 -12.05 0.88 -9.09
C LYS A 99 -11.85 0.07 -10.37
N PHE A 100 -10.77 -0.69 -10.47
CA PHE A 100 -10.47 -1.47 -11.69
C PHE A 100 -11.13 -2.85 -11.73
N SER A 101 -11.72 -3.32 -10.63
CA SER A 101 -12.50 -4.56 -10.60
C SER A 101 -13.95 -4.39 -11.05
N GLN A 102 -14.47 -3.15 -11.04
CA GLN A 102 -15.86 -2.81 -11.35
C GLN A 102 -16.09 -2.34 -12.80
N GLY A 103 -15.05 -2.37 -13.64
CA GLY A 103 -15.10 -2.01 -15.06
C GLY A 103 -14.58 -3.13 -15.95
#